data_AF-A0A447PRI3-F1
#
_entry.id   AF-A0A447PRI3-F1
#
_cell.length_a   1.000
_cell.length_b   1.000
_cell.length_c   1.000
_cell.angle_alpha   90.00
_cell.angle_beta   90.00
_cell.angle_gamma   90.00
#
_symmetry.space_group_name_H-M   'P 1'
#
loop_
_entity.id
_entity.type
_entity.pdbx_description
1 polymer ?
#
loop_
_entity_poly.entity_id
_entity_poly.type
_entity_poly.pdbx_seq_one_letter_code
_entity_poly.pdbx_strand_id
1 'polypeptide(L)'
;MGQTLFGSYNPVHTGGPMQVSIAFAEQHAKGYPWKMAGTVRQEVFTRRGGLWFGTLPFAELPGELQRACFPLRRLQRGWYASRNAAFQNAVSKASGVKLALDGDLIRYNSKEPGKTELAVRKLAGQLGMSEREIRSQLEKGDSLAFEKTALYKKVYKLAEAKTGKTLAREMLPGIQLESPKITRKLTTAWFAKRVDERRARCMGG
;
A
#
# COMPACT_ATOMS: atom_id res chain seq x y z
N MET A 1 -9.71 -0.26 -43.78
CA MET A 1 -9.54 -1.28 -42.72
C MET A 1 -8.07 -1.30 -42.33
N GLY A 2 -7.71 -0.91 -41.11
CA GLY A 2 -6.29 -0.78 -40.72
C GLY A 2 -5.99 -0.13 -39.37
N GLN A 3 -6.87 -0.26 -38.37
CA GLN A 3 -6.64 0.32 -37.03
C GLN A 3 -6.68 -0.70 -35.88
N THR A 4 -6.76 -2.00 -36.16
CA THR A 4 -6.95 -3.03 -35.11
C THR A 4 -5.75 -3.94 -34.86
N LEU A 5 -4.56 -3.67 -35.44
CA LEU A 5 -3.41 -4.58 -35.30
C LEU A 5 -2.33 -4.19 -34.28
N PHE A 6 -2.38 -3.01 -33.65
CA PHE A 6 -1.30 -2.58 -32.73
C PHE A 6 -1.77 -2.08 -31.35
N GLY A 7 -3.07 -2.15 -31.02
CA GLY A 7 -3.59 -1.66 -29.73
C GLY A 7 -3.12 -2.46 -28.50
N SER A 8 -2.65 -3.70 -28.70
CA SER A 8 -2.24 -4.63 -27.63
C SER A 8 -0.77 -4.53 -27.22
N TYR A 9 0.04 -3.67 -27.87
CA TYR A 9 1.47 -3.50 -27.57
C TYR A 9 1.80 -2.09 -27.07
N ASN A 10 0.92 -1.47 -26.28
CA ASN A 10 1.29 -0.27 -25.55
C ASN A 10 1.83 -0.66 -24.16
N PRO A 11 3.16 -0.64 -23.93
CA PRO A 11 3.75 -1.02 -22.64
C PRO A 11 3.39 -0.04 -21.51
N VAL A 12 2.78 1.09 -21.86
CA VAL A 12 2.37 2.15 -20.95
C VAL A 12 0.88 2.02 -20.66
N HIS A 13 0.58 1.38 -19.52
CA HIS A 13 -0.77 1.20 -19.00
C HIS A 13 -1.24 2.38 -18.12
N THR A 14 -0.35 3.33 -17.81
CA THR A 14 -0.61 4.49 -16.96
C THR A 14 -0.30 5.79 -17.69
N GLY A 15 -1.10 6.83 -17.47
CA GLY A 15 -0.96 8.11 -18.17
C GLY A 15 -1.01 9.32 -17.24
N GLY A 16 -0.50 10.44 -17.75
CA GLY A 16 -0.62 11.74 -17.10
C GLY A 16 0.26 11.96 -15.86
N PRO A 17 0.18 13.16 -15.26
CA PRO A 17 1.04 13.59 -14.16
C PRO A 17 0.84 12.77 -12.87
N MET A 18 -0.30 12.08 -12.74
CA MET A 18 -0.61 11.20 -11.61
C MET A 18 -0.44 9.71 -11.91
N GLN A 19 0.10 9.34 -13.08
CA GLN A 19 0.31 7.94 -13.48
C GLN A 19 -0.97 7.10 -13.35
N VAL A 20 -2.10 7.62 -13.82
CA VAL A 20 -3.42 7.00 -13.69
C VAL A 20 -3.52 5.80 -14.62
N SER A 21 -4.01 4.67 -14.13
CA SER A 21 -4.31 3.50 -14.97
C SER A 21 -5.36 3.87 -16.03
N ILE A 22 -5.07 3.58 -17.30
CA ILE A 22 -5.95 3.93 -18.42
C ILE A 22 -7.22 3.09 -18.37
N ALA A 23 -7.11 1.82 -18.02
CA ALA A 23 -8.27 0.94 -17.81
C ALA A 23 -9.16 1.44 -16.65
N PHE A 24 -8.56 1.94 -15.57
CA PHE A 24 -9.31 2.55 -14.47
C PHE A 24 -10.06 3.80 -14.94
N ALA A 25 -9.39 4.68 -15.67
CA ALA A 25 -10.02 5.90 -16.20
C ALA A 25 -11.17 5.58 -17.17
N GLU A 26 -11.02 4.57 -18.02
CA GLU A 26 -12.08 4.12 -18.95
C GLU A 26 -13.31 3.59 -18.18
N GLN A 27 -13.11 2.82 -17.12
CA GLN A 27 -14.19 2.32 -16.27
C GLN A 27 -14.92 3.43 -15.49
N HIS A 28 -14.23 4.54 -15.17
CA HIS A 28 -14.74 5.64 -14.35
C HIS A 28 -14.96 6.93 -15.17
N ALA A 29 -15.06 6.83 -16.50
CA ALA A 29 -15.32 7.97 -17.38
C ALA A 29 -16.74 8.54 -17.20
N LYS A 30 -17.67 7.72 -16.69
CA LYS A 30 -19.04 8.13 -16.39
C LYS A 30 -19.04 9.09 -15.19
N GLY A 31 -19.60 10.28 -15.38
CA GLY A 31 -19.60 11.34 -14.35
C GLY A 31 -18.45 12.34 -14.49
N TYR A 32 -17.60 12.22 -15.51
CA TYR A 32 -16.63 13.26 -15.86
C TYR A 32 -17.35 14.55 -16.30
N PRO A 33 -17.12 15.71 -15.66
CA PRO A 33 -17.96 16.89 -15.86
C PRO A 33 -17.57 17.71 -17.10
N TRP A 34 -16.47 17.38 -17.78
CA TRP A 34 -16.00 18.11 -18.95
C TRP A 34 -16.13 17.31 -20.23
N LYS A 35 -16.41 18.02 -21.35
CA LYS A 35 -16.37 17.42 -22.68
C LYS A 35 -14.93 17.01 -23.02
N MET A 36 -14.73 15.73 -23.34
CA MET A 36 -13.45 15.21 -23.82
C MET A 36 -13.29 15.56 -25.30
N ALA A 37 -12.13 16.10 -25.68
CA ALA A 37 -11.81 16.41 -27.08
C ALA A 37 -11.37 15.17 -27.87
N GLY A 38 -11.00 14.09 -27.15
CA GLY A 38 -10.53 12.83 -27.73
C GLY A 38 -10.86 11.65 -26.81
N THR A 39 -10.02 10.62 -26.84
CA THR A 39 -10.20 9.41 -26.03
C THR A 39 -9.94 9.66 -24.55
N VAL A 40 -10.47 8.79 -23.68
CA VAL A 40 -10.18 8.81 -22.23
C VAL A 40 -8.67 8.75 -21.97
N ARG A 41 -7.94 7.93 -22.74
CA ARG A 41 -6.48 7.87 -22.71
C ARG A 41 -5.84 9.23 -22.91
N GLN A 42 -6.25 9.98 -23.93
CA GLN A 42 -5.72 11.32 -24.21
C GLN A 42 -6.11 12.31 -23.10
N GLU A 43 -7.34 12.22 -22.61
CA GLU A 43 -7.82 13.07 -21.52
C GLU A 43 -7.00 12.88 -20.24
N VAL A 44 -6.60 11.65 -19.91
CA VAL A 44 -5.71 11.33 -18.77
C VAL A 44 -4.35 12.04 -18.86
N PHE A 45 -3.84 12.33 -20.06
CA PHE A 45 -2.60 13.10 -20.24
C PHE A 45 -2.77 14.62 -20.02
N THR A 46 -4.01 15.12 -20.01
CA THR A 46 -4.26 16.52 -19.69
C THR A 46 -4.14 16.78 -18.19
N ARG A 47 -3.88 18.04 -17.81
CA ARG A 47 -3.86 18.44 -16.39
C ARG A 47 -5.18 18.12 -15.69
N ARG A 48 -6.32 18.44 -16.32
CA ARG A 48 -7.66 18.25 -15.74
C ARG A 48 -8.05 16.77 -15.65
N GLY A 49 -7.85 15.99 -16.72
CA GLY A 49 -8.19 14.57 -16.72
C GLY A 49 -7.29 13.78 -15.78
N GLY A 50 -5.98 14.06 -15.80
CA GLY A 50 -5.03 13.47 -14.85
C GLY A 50 -5.37 13.76 -13.39
N LEU A 51 -5.81 14.98 -13.07
CA LEU A 51 -6.27 15.35 -11.72
C LEU A 51 -7.60 14.68 -11.37
N TRP A 52 -8.60 14.71 -12.25
CA TRP A 52 -9.91 14.12 -11.99
C TRP A 52 -9.80 12.62 -11.75
N PHE A 53 -9.30 11.86 -12.73
CA PHE A 53 -9.18 10.40 -12.59
C PHE A 53 -8.15 9.99 -11.54
N GLY A 54 -7.13 10.83 -11.33
CA GLY A 54 -6.15 10.61 -10.27
C GLY A 54 -6.71 10.85 -8.87
N THR A 55 -7.72 11.71 -8.71
CA THR A 55 -8.32 12.04 -7.40
C THR A 55 -9.63 11.29 -7.11
N LEU A 56 -10.26 10.70 -8.12
CA LEU A 56 -11.52 9.96 -8.00
C LEU A 56 -11.48 8.84 -6.94
N PRO A 57 -10.41 8.01 -6.85
CA PRO A 57 -10.27 7.03 -5.77
C PRO A 57 -10.26 7.62 -4.35
N PHE A 58 -10.04 8.94 -4.21
CA PHE A 58 -10.01 9.63 -2.92
C PHE A 58 -11.37 10.22 -2.54
N ALA A 59 -12.18 10.60 -3.54
CA ALA A 59 -13.50 11.16 -3.33
C ALA A 59 -14.50 10.11 -2.78
N GLU A 60 -14.28 8.83 -3.10
CA GLU A 60 -15.09 7.71 -2.61
C GLU A 60 -14.67 7.19 -1.22
N LEU A 61 -13.63 7.78 -0.61
CA LEU A 61 -13.17 7.37 0.72
C LEU A 61 -13.95 8.09 1.84
N PRO A 62 -14.35 7.39 2.91
CA PRO A 62 -14.87 8.01 4.13
C PRO A 62 -13.90 9.05 4.69
N GLY A 63 -14.41 10.18 5.21
CA GLY A 63 -13.62 11.38 5.55
C GLY A 63 -12.47 11.20 6.55
N GLU A 64 -12.44 10.11 7.33
CA GLU A 64 -11.31 9.77 8.20
C GLU A 64 -10.07 9.34 7.40
N LEU A 65 -10.25 8.68 6.25
CA LEU A 65 -9.18 8.26 5.33
C LEU A 65 -8.65 9.40 4.45
N GLN A 66 -9.39 10.51 4.33
CA GLN A 66 -8.97 11.70 3.58
C GLN A 66 -7.92 12.52 4.32
N ARG A 67 -7.90 12.46 5.66
CA ARG A 67 -6.93 13.19 6.52
C ARG A 67 -5.55 12.52 6.58
N ALA A 68 -5.45 11.24 6.24
CA ALA A 68 -4.18 10.52 6.22
C ALA A 68 -3.39 10.86 4.94
N CYS A 69 -2.33 11.67 5.07
CA CYS A 69 -1.46 12.06 3.97
C CYS A 69 -0.53 10.93 3.47
N PHE A 70 -1.09 9.79 3.05
CA PHE A 70 -0.31 8.62 2.57
C PHE A 70 -0.75 8.03 1.23
N PRO A 71 -0.60 8.73 0.06
CA PRO A 71 -1.17 8.17 -1.17
C PRO A 71 -0.29 8.12 -2.42
N LEU A 72 1.01 8.43 -2.38
CA LEU A 72 1.81 8.42 -3.63
C LEU A 72 2.23 7.02 -4.12
N ARG A 73 1.72 5.93 -3.52
CA ARG A 73 2.01 4.56 -3.98
C ARG A 73 0.81 3.60 -4.00
N ARG A 74 -0.40 4.14 -4.19
CA ARG A 74 -1.64 3.33 -4.13
C ARG A 74 -1.93 2.44 -5.34
N LEU A 75 -1.12 2.39 -6.39
CA LEU A 75 -1.51 1.67 -7.61
C LEU A 75 -1.06 0.20 -7.75
N GLN A 76 -0.31 -0.38 -6.78
CA GLN A 76 0.00 -1.83 -6.83
C GLN A 76 0.19 -2.55 -5.46
N ARG A 77 0.29 -1.88 -4.29
CA ARG A 77 0.79 -2.53 -3.04
C ARG A 77 -0.07 -2.37 -1.78
N GLY A 78 -1.39 -2.28 -1.94
CA GLY A 78 -2.36 -2.66 -0.90
C GLY A 78 -2.75 -1.54 0.08
N TRP A 79 -4.07 -1.39 0.24
CA TRP A 79 -4.73 -0.48 1.18
C TRP A 79 -4.28 -0.69 2.64
N TYR A 80 -3.72 -1.86 2.93
CA TYR A 80 -3.34 -2.32 4.27
C TYR A 80 -1.84 -2.28 4.55
N ALA A 81 -1.01 -1.74 3.64
CA ALA A 81 0.45 -1.72 3.82
C ALA A 81 0.88 -1.04 5.12
N SER A 82 0.20 0.04 5.52
CA SER A 82 0.51 0.76 6.76
C SER A 82 0.24 -0.09 8.01
N ARG A 83 -0.93 -0.73 8.05
CA ARG A 83 -1.30 -1.67 9.09
C ARG A 83 -0.36 -2.87 9.14
N ASN A 84 -0.03 -3.43 7.98
CA ASN A 84 0.83 -4.59 7.88
C ASN A 84 2.27 -4.26 8.31
N ALA A 85 2.76 -3.05 8.01
CA ALA A 85 4.03 -2.55 8.51
C ALA A 85 4.03 -2.41 10.04
N ALA A 86 2.93 -1.95 10.63
CA ALA A 86 2.76 -1.93 12.08
C ALA A 86 2.75 -3.34 12.69
N PHE A 87 2.06 -4.28 12.04
CA PHE A 87 2.07 -5.69 12.44
C PHE A 87 3.48 -6.29 12.36
N GLN A 88 4.25 -6.03 11.30
CA GLN A 88 5.65 -6.45 11.20
C GLN A 88 6.50 -5.87 12.34
N ASN A 89 6.26 -4.64 12.76
CA ASN A 89 6.93 -4.06 13.92
C ASN A 89 6.56 -4.82 15.21
N ALA A 90 5.29 -5.14 15.42
CA ALA A 90 4.85 -5.97 16.54
C ALA A 90 5.52 -7.36 16.52
N VAL A 91 5.60 -8.00 15.36
CA VAL A 91 6.33 -9.28 15.18
C VAL A 91 7.81 -9.11 15.53
N SER A 92 8.46 -8.02 15.10
CA SER A 92 9.86 -7.73 15.45
C SER A 92 10.06 -7.57 16.95
N LYS A 93 9.15 -6.88 17.65
CA LYS A 93 9.21 -6.73 19.10
C LYS A 93 8.95 -8.05 19.84
N ALA A 94 8.01 -8.86 19.34
CA ALA A 94 7.68 -10.15 19.94
C ALA A 94 8.79 -11.19 19.73
N SER A 95 9.36 -11.29 18.52
CA SER A 95 10.32 -12.33 18.13
C SER A 95 11.79 -11.94 18.32
N GLY A 96 12.10 -10.65 18.45
CA GLY A 96 13.48 -10.14 18.42
C GLY A 96 14.10 -10.13 17.02
N VAL A 97 13.38 -10.57 15.97
CA VAL A 97 13.87 -10.58 14.59
C VAL A 97 13.64 -9.22 13.95
N LYS A 98 14.71 -8.62 13.40
CA LYS A 98 14.60 -7.35 12.64
C LYS A 98 13.94 -7.59 11.29
N LEU A 99 12.74 -7.06 11.10
CA LEU A 99 11.99 -7.14 9.85
C LEU A 99 12.09 -5.83 9.05
N ALA A 100 11.93 -5.95 7.74
CA ALA A 100 11.60 -4.79 6.90
C ALA A 100 10.12 -4.47 7.14
N LEU A 101 9.83 -3.22 7.47
CA LEU A 101 8.45 -2.76 7.75
C LEU A 101 7.79 -2.33 6.43
N ASP A 102 7.80 -3.22 5.43
CA ASP A 102 7.36 -2.95 4.06
C ASP A 102 5.87 -3.24 3.80
N GLY A 103 5.20 -3.90 4.74
CA GLY A 103 3.81 -4.32 4.64
C GLY A 103 3.60 -5.70 4.01
N ASP A 104 4.67 -6.39 3.60
CA ASP A 104 4.60 -7.70 2.95
C ASP A 104 4.63 -8.82 4.01
N LEU A 105 3.47 -9.42 4.25
CA LEU A 105 3.32 -10.46 5.26
C LEU A 105 3.75 -11.85 4.76
N ILE A 106 3.61 -12.11 3.46
CA ILE A 106 3.93 -13.39 2.81
C ILE A 106 4.60 -13.16 1.46
N ARG A 107 5.12 -14.25 0.88
CA ARG A 107 5.45 -14.30 -0.55
C ARG A 107 4.21 -14.77 -1.31
N TYR A 108 3.58 -13.90 -2.08
CA TYR A 108 2.35 -14.23 -2.82
C TYR A 108 2.60 -15.19 -4.00
N ASN A 109 3.76 -15.08 -4.65
CA ASN A 109 4.11 -15.91 -5.82
C ASN A 109 4.86 -17.20 -5.43
N SER A 110 4.91 -17.55 -4.14
CA SER A 110 5.63 -18.73 -3.68
C SER A 110 4.96 -19.35 -2.45
N LYS A 111 4.97 -20.68 -2.38
CA LYS A 111 4.57 -21.42 -1.18
C LYS A 111 5.63 -21.35 -0.09
N GLU A 112 6.84 -20.90 -0.41
CA GLU A 112 7.89 -20.70 0.57
C GLU A 112 7.54 -19.57 1.55
N PRO A 113 7.92 -19.72 2.82
CA PRO A 113 7.68 -18.69 3.81
C PRO A 113 8.55 -17.46 3.57
N GLY A 114 7.95 -16.27 3.69
CA GLY A 114 8.68 -15.00 3.69
C GLY A 114 9.39 -14.74 5.02
N LYS A 115 10.17 -13.64 5.10
CA LYS A 115 10.86 -13.26 6.35
C LYS A 115 9.89 -12.98 7.49
N THR A 116 8.79 -12.27 7.22
CA THR A 116 7.72 -12.00 8.19
C THR A 116 7.13 -13.31 8.70
N GLU A 117 6.76 -14.22 7.79
CA GLU A 117 6.19 -15.51 8.15
C GLU A 117 7.14 -16.36 9.00
N LEU A 118 8.42 -16.46 8.63
CA LEU A 118 9.43 -17.17 9.42
C LEU A 118 9.54 -16.60 10.84
N ALA A 119 9.50 -15.27 10.99
CA ALA A 119 9.55 -14.63 12.31
C ALA A 119 8.30 -14.94 13.14
N VAL A 120 7.11 -15.03 12.51
CA VAL A 120 5.88 -15.43 13.19
C VAL A 120 5.88 -16.92 13.54
N ARG A 121 6.41 -17.80 12.68
CA ARG A 121 6.55 -19.23 12.95
C ARG A 121 7.45 -19.50 14.16
N LYS A 122 8.49 -18.69 14.39
CA LYS A 122 9.30 -18.75 15.64
C LYS A 122 8.47 -18.50 16.91
N LEU A 123 7.35 -17.78 16.79
CA LEU A 123 6.44 -17.50 17.90
C LEU A 123 5.33 -18.57 18.03
N ALA A 124 5.26 -19.56 17.13
CA ALA A 124 4.17 -20.54 17.05
C ALA A 124 3.84 -21.19 18.40
N GLY A 125 4.85 -21.61 19.17
CA GLY A 125 4.67 -22.19 20.50
C GLY A 125 4.04 -21.21 21.50
N GLN A 126 4.48 -19.94 21.51
CA GLN A 126 3.92 -18.91 22.39
C GLN A 126 2.51 -18.48 21.97
N LEU A 127 2.22 -18.57 20.66
CA LEU A 127 0.92 -18.25 20.09
C LEU A 127 -0.06 -19.43 20.24
N GLY A 128 0.42 -20.66 20.49
CA GLY A 128 -0.39 -21.88 20.44
C GLY A 128 -1.06 -22.03 19.07
N MET A 129 -0.28 -21.90 18.00
CA MET A 129 -0.76 -21.96 16.61
C MET A 129 0.19 -22.81 15.76
N SER A 130 -0.36 -23.61 14.86
CA SER A 130 0.42 -24.34 13.86
C SER A 130 0.93 -23.40 12.76
N GLU A 131 1.98 -23.80 12.06
CA GLU A 131 2.53 -23.04 10.93
C GLU A 131 1.51 -22.84 9.80
N ARG A 132 0.62 -23.82 9.61
CA ARG A 132 -0.46 -23.75 8.61
C ARG A 132 -1.52 -22.72 8.98
N GLU A 133 -1.92 -22.65 10.25
CA GLU A 133 -2.83 -21.60 10.74
C GLU A 133 -2.20 -20.21 10.64
N ILE A 134 -0.91 -20.09 10.93
CA ILE A 134 -0.15 -18.86 10.76
C ILE A 134 -0.20 -18.40 9.30
N ARG A 135 0.17 -19.27 8.34
CA ARG A 135 0.16 -18.96 6.91
C ARG A 135 -1.23 -18.50 6.46
N SER A 136 -2.27 -19.28 6.78
CA SER A 136 -3.65 -18.98 6.39
C SER A 136 -4.16 -17.64 6.91
N GLN A 137 -3.69 -17.21 8.09
CA GLN A 137 -4.07 -15.90 8.64
C GLN A 137 -3.22 -14.76 8.07
N LEU A 138 -1.92 -14.97 7.80
CA LEU A 138 -1.09 -13.97 7.11
C LEU A 138 -1.54 -13.72 5.66
N GLU A 139 -2.07 -14.73 4.99
CA GLU A 139 -2.67 -14.62 3.65
C GLU A 139 -3.85 -13.64 3.61
N LYS A 140 -4.51 -13.38 4.74
CA LYS A 140 -5.59 -12.38 4.84
C LYS A 140 -5.08 -10.94 4.91
N GLY A 141 -3.76 -10.72 4.84
CA GLY A 141 -3.10 -9.42 5.00
C GLY A 141 -3.53 -8.34 4.01
N ASP A 142 -4.22 -8.70 2.94
CA ASP A 142 -4.82 -7.82 1.94
C ASP A 142 -6.31 -7.53 2.18
N SER A 143 -6.84 -7.92 3.34
CA SER A 143 -8.26 -7.73 3.71
C SER A 143 -8.43 -7.12 5.10
N LEU A 144 -9.61 -6.53 5.35
CA LEU A 144 -10.04 -6.09 6.69
C LEU A 144 -10.16 -7.26 7.68
N ALA A 145 -10.35 -8.49 7.19
CA ALA A 145 -10.50 -9.65 8.05
C ALA A 145 -9.24 -9.95 8.86
N PHE A 146 -8.06 -9.49 8.41
CA PHE A 146 -6.78 -9.73 9.07
C PHE A 146 -6.76 -9.25 10.53
N GLU A 147 -7.28 -8.06 10.81
CA GLU A 147 -7.28 -7.46 12.16
C GLU A 147 -8.13 -8.25 13.15
N LYS A 148 -9.12 -8.97 12.63
CA LYS A 148 -10.02 -9.80 13.43
C LYS A 148 -9.41 -11.17 13.74
N THR A 149 -8.32 -11.55 13.07
CA THR A 149 -7.69 -12.86 13.23
C THR A 149 -7.08 -13.08 14.62
N ALA A 150 -7.00 -14.34 15.03
CA ALA A 150 -6.36 -14.71 16.29
C ALA A 150 -4.87 -14.38 16.27
N LEU A 151 -4.19 -14.59 15.14
CA LEU A 151 -2.78 -14.28 14.94
C LEU A 151 -2.51 -12.80 15.22
N TYR A 152 -3.28 -11.91 14.59
CA TYR A 152 -3.14 -10.47 14.78
C TYR A 152 -3.22 -10.09 16.26
N LYS A 153 -4.31 -10.52 16.93
CA LYS A 153 -4.55 -10.20 18.35
C LYS A 153 -3.47 -10.78 19.27
N LYS A 154 -3.08 -12.04 19.06
CA LYS A 154 -2.08 -12.73 19.89
C LYS A 154 -0.68 -12.13 19.72
N VAL A 155 -0.25 -11.79 18.51
CA VAL A 155 1.05 -11.15 18.26
C VAL A 155 1.14 -9.81 18.97
N TYR A 156 0.11 -8.97 18.87
CA TYR A 156 0.11 -7.69 19.56
C TYR A 156 0.10 -7.85 21.07
N LYS A 157 -0.73 -8.76 21.61
CA LYS A 157 -0.73 -9.06 23.05
C LYS A 157 0.67 -9.48 23.53
N LEU A 158 1.36 -10.34 22.78
CA LEU A 158 2.71 -10.79 23.11
C LEU A 158 3.74 -9.66 23.01
N ALA A 159 3.65 -8.83 21.97
CA ALA A 159 4.57 -7.72 21.74
C ALA A 159 4.41 -6.61 22.78
N GLU A 160 3.17 -6.27 23.15
CA GLU A 160 2.85 -5.28 24.16
C GLU A 160 3.25 -5.77 25.56
N ALA A 161 3.04 -7.05 25.87
CA ALA A 161 3.53 -7.65 27.11
C ALA A 161 5.06 -7.58 27.24
N LYS A 162 5.81 -7.76 26.15
CA LYS A 162 7.28 -7.64 26.16
C LYS A 162 7.78 -6.21 26.22
N THR A 163 7.06 -5.26 25.63
CA THR A 163 7.49 -3.86 25.55
C THR A 163 6.95 -2.97 26.67
N GLY A 164 5.94 -3.45 27.42
CA GLY A 164 5.28 -2.72 28.49
C GLY A 164 4.46 -1.52 28.01
N LYS A 165 4.17 -1.41 26.72
CA LYS A 165 3.45 -0.28 26.11
C LYS A 165 2.54 -0.76 24.99
N THR A 166 1.47 -0.03 24.76
CA THR A 166 0.57 -0.24 23.60
C THR A 166 1.30 0.10 22.31
N LEU A 167 1.22 -0.77 21.30
CA LEU A 167 1.86 -0.57 20.01
C LEU A 167 0.91 0.07 19.00
N ALA A 168 1.46 0.93 18.14
CA ALA A 168 0.73 1.54 17.03
C ALA A 168 0.17 0.47 16.09
N ARG A 169 -1.03 0.70 15.55
CA ARG A 169 -1.71 -0.21 14.60
C ARG A 169 -1.54 0.18 13.16
N GLU A 170 -1.03 1.38 12.92
CA GLU A 170 -0.67 1.92 11.63
C GLU A 170 0.72 2.53 11.72
N MET A 171 1.54 2.25 10.70
CA MET A 171 2.88 2.80 10.60
C MET A 171 3.22 3.11 9.16
N LEU A 172 4.09 4.09 8.98
CA LEU A 172 4.66 4.40 7.69
C LEU A 172 5.54 3.24 7.19
N PRO A 173 5.26 2.65 6.01
CA PRO A 173 6.09 1.58 5.50
C PRO A 173 7.52 2.06 5.23
N GLY A 174 8.50 1.35 5.79
CA GLY A 174 9.93 1.61 5.64
C GLY A 174 10.51 1.08 4.34
N ILE A 175 9.74 1.07 3.24
CA ILE A 175 10.18 0.53 1.96
C ILE A 175 11.29 1.41 1.41
N GLN A 176 12.46 0.83 1.13
CA GLN A 176 13.54 1.54 0.45
C GLN A 176 13.12 1.87 -0.99
N LEU A 177 13.30 3.14 -1.37
CA LEU A 177 13.06 3.61 -2.72
C LEU A 177 14.32 3.37 -3.53
N GLU A 178 14.26 2.40 -4.44
CA GLU A 178 15.34 2.13 -5.39
C GLU A 178 15.00 2.78 -6.73
N SER A 179 15.91 3.62 -7.22
CA SER A 179 15.87 4.21 -8.55
C SER A 179 17.30 4.49 -9.00
N PRO A 180 17.62 4.38 -10.30
CA PRO A 180 18.93 4.76 -10.84
C PRO A 180 19.35 6.20 -10.52
N LYS A 181 18.39 7.07 -10.15
CA LYS A 181 18.59 8.48 -9.83
C LYS A 181 18.70 8.75 -8.32
N ILE A 182 18.56 7.74 -7.46
CA ILE A 182 18.58 7.87 -6.01
C ILE A 182 19.95 7.44 -5.50
N THR A 183 20.78 8.41 -5.11
CA THR A 183 22.15 8.19 -4.61
C THR A 183 22.23 7.99 -3.09
N ARG A 184 21.10 8.08 -2.37
CA ARG A 184 21.00 7.92 -0.92
C ARG A 184 19.90 6.91 -0.56
N LYS A 185 20.05 6.17 0.55
CA LYS A 185 19.00 5.25 1.05
C LYS A 185 17.77 6.02 1.51
N LEU A 186 16.85 6.29 0.59
CA LEU A 186 15.58 6.97 0.87
C LEU A 186 14.49 5.92 1.16
N THR A 187 13.57 6.25 2.08
CA THR A 187 12.43 5.39 2.40
C THR A 187 11.13 6.02 1.92
N THR A 188 10.10 5.19 1.73
CA THR A 188 8.75 5.67 1.42
C THR A 188 8.21 6.59 2.51
N ALA A 189 8.56 6.33 3.77
CA ALA A 189 8.29 7.23 4.89
C ALA A 189 8.89 8.63 4.70
N TRP A 190 10.14 8.72 4.23
CA TRP A 190 10.79 10.00 3.92
C TRP A 190 10.06 10.75 2.81
N PHE A 191 9.68 10.05 1.75
CA PHE A 191 8.99 10.66 0.61
C PHE A 191 7.59 11.15 0.98
N ALA A 192 6.82 10.35 1.73
CA ALA A 192 5.50 10.73 2.22
C ALA A 192 5.56 11.97 3.11
N LYS A 193 6.53 12.04 4.04
CA LYS A 193 6.74 13.21 4.90
C LYS A 193 7.04 14.47 4.07
N ARG A 194 7.92 14.36 3.06
CA ARG A 194 8.27 15.48 2.16
C ARG A 194 7.06 16.02 1.38
N VAL A 195 6.15 15.14 0.99
CA VAL A 195 4.95 15.49 0.24
C VAL A 195 3.94 16.19 1.14
N ASP A 196 3.72 15.67 2.34
CA ASP A 196 2.85 16.31 3.34
C ASP A 196 3.37 17.69 3.73
N GLU A 197 4.66 17.83 4.00
CA GLU A 197 5.32 19.13 4.25
C GLU A 197 5.11 20.14 3.10
N ARG A 198 5.06 19.67 1.85
CA ARG A 198 4.80 20.53 0.69
C ARG A 198 3.32 20.87 0.56
N ARG A 199 2.42 19.92 0.78
CA ARG A 199 0.97 20.15 0.82
C ARG A 199 0.61 21.17 1.90
N ALA A 200 1.10 20.98 3.13
CA ALA A 200 0.82 21.88 4.25
C ALA A 200 1.23 23.33 3.93
N ARG A 201 2.39 23.52 3.31
CA ARG A 201 2.83 24.85 2.83
C ARG A 201 1.95 25.44 1.74
N CYS A 202 1.35 24.62 0.88
CA CYS A 202 0.42 25.10 -0.15
C CYS A 202 -0.99 25.38 0.37
N MET A 203 -1.38 24.78 1.50
CA MET A 203 -2.72 24.95 2.11
C MET A 203 -2.76 26.02 3.21
N GLY A 204 -1.61 26.41 3.75
CA GLY A 204 -1.48 27.43 4.80
C GLY A 204 -1.11 28.82 4.27
N GLY A 205 -1.33 29.08 2.98
CA GLY A 205 -1.11 30.37 2.33
C GLY A 205 -2.41 30.98 1.85
#